data_AF-X0TN71-F1
#
_entry.id   AF-X0TN71-F1
#
_cell.length_a   1.000
_cell.length_b   1.000
_cell.length_c   1.000
_cell.angle_alpha   90.00
_cell.angle_beta   90.00
_cell.angle_gamma   90.00
#
_symmetry.space_group_name_H-M   'P 1'
#
loop_
_entity.id
_entity.type
_entity.pdbx_description
1 polymer ?
#
loop_
_entity_poly.entity_id
_entity_poly.type
_entity_poly.pdbx_seq_one_letter_code
_entity_poly.pdbx_strand_id
1 'polypeptide(L)' 'MSEKKKFLIDLFCGAGGLSLGFEMANFKVDLAIELEENYYRA' A
#
# COMPACT_ATOMS: atom_id res chain seq x y z
N MET A 1 20.37 13.39 -7.79
CA MET A 1 20.14 12.01 -7.32
C MET A 1 18.65 11.84 -7.05
N SER A 2 17.98 10.86 -7.68
CA SER A 2 16.61 10.50 -7.28
C SER A 2 16.69 9.75 -5.93
N GLU A 3 15.93 10.19 -4.93
CA GLU A 3 15.87 9.47 -3.66
C GLU A 3 15.28 8.08 -3.86
N LYS A 4 15.92 7.07 -3.27
CA LYS A 4 15.49 5.68 -3.39
C LYS A 4 14.28 5.46 -2.47
N LYS A 5 13.11 5.21 -3.07
CA LYS A 5 11.89 4.86 -2.31
C LYS A 5 12.11 3.60 -1.49
N LYS A 6 11.59 3.61 -0.27
CA LYS A 6 11.48 2.43 0.58
C LYS A 6 10.29 1.59 0.10
N PHE A 7 10.45 0.27 0.11
CA PHE A 7 9.42 -0.66 -0.32
C PHE A 7 8.57 -1.13 0.86
N LEU A 8 7.28 -1.31 0.61
CA LEU A 8 6.29 -1.76 1.58
C LEU A 8 5.44 -2.90 1.00
N ILE A 9 5.13 -3.88 1.83
CA ILE A 9 4.05 -4.85 1.62
C ILE A 9 2.99 -4.56 2.68
N ASP A 10 1.78 -4.25 2.25
CA ASP A 10 0.64 -3.97 3.11
C ASP A 10 -0.25 -5.21 3.24
N LEU A 11 -0.16 -5.89 4.38
CA LEU A 11 -0.95 -7.09 4.66
C LEU A 11 -2.22 -6.70 5.40
N PHE A 12 -3.37 -7.25 4.98
CA PHE A 12 -4.70 -6.91 5.50
C PHE A 12 -5.03 -5.44 5.22
N CYS A 13 -4.81 -5.03 3.96
CA CYS A 13 -4.82 -3.62 3.60
C CYS A 13 -6.21 -2.96 3.70
N GLY A 14 -7.29 -3.75 3.80
CA GLY A 14 -8.66 -3.24 3.76
C GLY A 14 -8.86 -2.33 2.55
N ALA A 15 -9.47 -1.16 2.76
CA ALA A 15 -9.64 -0.15 1.72
C ALA A 15 -8.35 0.63 1.33
N GLY A 16 -7.17 0.24 1.85
CA GLY A 16 -5.88 0.83 1.46
C GLY A 16 -5.48 2.12 2.18
N GLY A 17 -6.10 2.45 3.32
CA GLY A 17 -5.79 3.69 4.05
C GLY A 17 -4.34 3.78 4.54
N LEU A 18 -3.76 2.66 4.98
CA LEU A 18 -2.37 2.58 5.40
C LEU A 18 -1.41 2.76 4.21
N SER A 19 -1.66 2.03 3.12
CA SER A 19 -0.96 2.19 1.84
C SER A 19 -0.94 3.64 1.36
N LEU A 20 -2.08 4.33 1.35
CA LEU A 20 -2.18 5.74 0.95
C LEU A 20 -1.27 6.64 1.82
N GLY A 21 -1.30 6.44 3.14
CA GLY A 21 -0.42 7.17 4.05
C GLY A 21 1.08 6.95 3.75
N PHE A 22 1.47 5.72 3.41
CA PHE A 22 2.85 5.40 3.04
C PHE A 22 3.26 5.98 1.69
N GLU A 23 2.37 6.00 0.69
CA GLU A 23 2.64 6.67 -0.59
C GLU A 23 2.85 8.17 -0.40
N MET A 24 2.02 8.81 0.43
CA MET A 24 2.20 10.22 0.83
C MET A 24 3.52 10.46 1.57
N ALA A 25 4.02 9.46 2.30
CA ALA A 25 5.31 9.47 2.99
C ALA A 25 6.50 9.06 2.08
N ASN A 26 6.32 9.01 0.76
CA ASN A 26 7.34 8.67 -0.25
C ASN A 26 7.85 7.21 -0.19
N PHE A 27 7.01 6.29 0.28
CA PHE A 27 7.23 4.85 0.11
C PHE A 27 6.65 4.38 -1.23
N LYS A 28 7.07 3.20 -1.67
CA LYS A 28 6.45 2.46 -2.76
C LYS A 28 5.77 1.22 -2.17
N VAL A 29 4.44 1.13 -2.33
CA VAL A 29 3.69 -0.08 -2.01
C VAL A 29 3.87 -1.05 -3.18
N ASP A 30 4.60 -2.15 -2.95
CA ASP A 30 4.87 -3.15 -4.00
C ASP A 30 3.79 -4.23 -4.04
N LEU A 31 3.10 -4.45 -2.92
CA LEU A 31 2.03 -5.41 -2.79
C LEU A 31 1.08 -5.00 -1.66
N ALA A 32 -0.21 -5.07 -1.91
CA ALA A 32 -1.27 -4.92 -0.91
C ALA A 32 -2.19 -6.16 -1.01
N ILE A 33 -2.44 -6.84 0.11
CA ILE A 33 -3.24 -8.06 0.17
C ILE A 33 -4.43 -7.86 1.10
N GLU A 34 -5.61 -8.23 0.61
CA GLU A 34 -6.85 -8.29 1.37
C GLU A 34 -7.65 -9.55 0.98
N LEU A 35 -8.32 -10.15 1.96
CA LEU A 35 -9.18 -11.32 1.78
C LEU A 35 -10.64 -10.92 1.51
N GLU A 36 -11.08 -9.79 2.07
CA GLU A 36 -12.43 -9.28 1.93
C GLU A 36 -12.68 -8.74 0.52
N GLU A 37 -13.57 -9.41 -0.22
CA GLU A 37 -13.86 -9.16 -1.64
C GLU A 37 -14.24 -7.72 -1.94
N ASN A 38 -15.01 -7.11 -1.04
CA ASN A 38 -15.47 -5.73 -1.19
C ASN A 38 -14.33 -4.71 -1.24
N TYR A 39 -13.14 -5.05 -0.73
CA TYR A 39 -12.04 -4.09 -0.63
C TYR A 39 -10.96 -4.27 -1.70
N TYR A 40 -10.76 -5.47 -2.26
CA TYR A 40 -9.80 -5.68 -3.35
C TYR A 40 -10.42 -5.68 -4.76
N ARG A 41 -11.75 -5.70 -4.90
CA ARG A 41 -12.47 -5.55 -6.19
C ARG A 41 -13.13 -4.18 -6.40
N ALA A 42 -12.97 -3.26 -5.44
CA ALA A 42 -13.54 -1.91 -5.49
C ALA A 42 -12.87 -1.02 -6.54
#